data_AF-Q7EYD0-F1
#
_entry.id   AF-Q7EYD0-F1
#
_cell.length_a   1.000
_cell.length_b   1.000
_cell.length_c   1.000
_cell.angle_alpha   90.00
_cell.angle_beta   90.00
_cell.angle_gamma   90.00
#
_symmetry.space_group_name_H-M   'P 1'
#
loop_
_entity.id
_entity.type
_entity.pdbx_description
1 polymer ?
#
loop_
_entity_poly.entity_id
_entity_poly.type
_entity_poly.pdbx_seq_one_letter_code
_entity_poly.pdbx_strand_id
1 'polypeptide(L)'
;MLGFFEVPSAEIISRRLALFAFIAGWSIVTSAETGPTFQLALSLVSCIYFLNEKMKNLSRASMTGFGVFVGGWIVGSLLVPVIPTFAIPPTWSIELLSSLVAYVFLFLGCTFLK
;
A
#
# COMPACT_ATOMS: atom_id res chain seq x y z
N MET A 1 13.70 7.73 -22.33
CA MET A 1 13.64 6.61 -21.34
C MET A 1 12.88 6.98 -20.05
N LEU A 2 11.99 7.98 -20.06
CA LEU A 2 11.18 8.40 -18.90
C LEU A 2 9.68 8.34 -19.23
N GLY A 3 9.16 7.12 -19.49
CA GLY A 3 7.76 6.89 -19.89
C GLY A 3 6.96 5.97 -18.97
N PHE A 4 7.51 5.63 -17.79
CA PHE A 4 6.88 4.71 -16.83
C PHE A 4 5.90 5.39 -15.85
N PHE A 5 5.88 6.72 -15.82
CA PHE A 5 4.98 7.50 -14.97
C PHE A 5 3.86 8.10 -15.82
N GLU A 6 2.65 7.59 -15.66
CA GLU A 6 1.45 8.19 -16.25
C GLU A 6 0.59 8.73 -15.11
N VAL A 7 0.61 10.06 -14.93
CA VAL A 7 -0.20 10.75 -13.92
C VAL A 7 -1.67 10.61 -14.35
N PRO A 8 -2.47 9.77 -13.67
CA PRO A 8 -3.88 9.64 -14.01
C PRO A 8 -4.64 10.90 -13.59
N SER A 9 -5.87 11.08 -14.08
CA SER A 9 -6.73 12.20 -13.67
C SER A 9 -6.84 12.29 -12.15
N ALA A 10 -6.78 13.51 -11.61
CA ALA A 10 -6.78 13.77 -10.17
C ALA A 10 -7.97 13.13 -9.43
N GLU A 11 -9.13 12.96 -10.09
CA GLU A 11 -10.28 12.22 -9.56
C GLU A 11 -10.00 10.73 -9.29
N ILE A 12 -9.22 10.07 -10.15
CA ILE A 12 -8.88 8.65 -9.97
C ILE A 12 -7.90 8.50 -8.82
N ILE A 13 -6.94 9.43 -8.71
CA ILE A 13 -5.97 9.47 -7.61
C ILE A 13 -6.70 9.66 -6.29
N SER A 14 -7.61 10.64 -6.20
CA SER A 14 -8.34 10.93 -4.96
C SER A 14 -9.22 9.76 -4.54
N ARG A 15 -9.89 9.09 -5.49
CA ARG A 15 -10.72 7.91 -5.21
C ARG A 15 -9.90 6.73 -4.68
N ARG A 16 -8.72 6.49 -5.27
CA ARG A 16 -7.79 5.46 -4.80
C ARG A 16 -7.23 5.81 -3.43
N LEU A 17 -6.79 7.06 -3.25
CA LEU A 17 -6.26 7.55 -1.98
C LEU A 17 -7.30 7.43 -0.88
N ALA A 18 -8.57 7.77 -1.15
CA ALA A 18 -9.65 7.61 -0.19
C ALA A 18 -9.86 6.14 0.21
N LEU A 19 -9.78 5.20 -0.72
CA LEU A 19 -9.86 3.77 -0.41
C LEU A 19 -8.71 3.30 0.48
N PHE A 20 -7.47 3.62 0.11
CA PHE A 20 -6.29 3.25 0.89
C PHE A 20 -6.26 3.95 2.26
N ALA A 21 -6.70 5.21 2.34
CA ALA A 21 -6.82 5.94 3.60
C ALA A 21 -7.91 5.35 4.49
N PHE A 22 -9.04 4.92 3.92
CA PHE A 22 -10.09 4.24 4.67
C PHE A 22 -9.60 2.89 5.21
N ILE A 23 -8.91 2.10 4.39
CA ILE A 23 -8.30 0.83 4.82
C ILE A 23 -7.26 1.06 5.92
N ALA A 24 -6.40 2.09 5.78
CA ALA A 24 -5.40 2.44 6.78
C ALA A 24 -6.04 2.89 8.10
N GLY A 25 -7.06 3.76 8.04
CA GLY A 25 -7.82 4.18 9.22
C GLY A 25 -8.51 3.01 9.91
N TRP A 26 -9.15 2.14 9.13
CA TRP A 26 -9.78 0.91 9.63
C TRP A 26 -8.75 -0.01 10.31
N SER A 27 -7.56 -0.13 9.72
CA SER A 27 -6.43 -0.90 10.26
C SER A 27 -5.97 -0.37 11.61
N ILE A 28 -5.89 0.96 11.77
CA ILE A 28 -5.49 1.61 13.03
C ILE A 28 -6.52 1.39 14.12
N VAL A 29 -7.82 1.40 13.80
CA VAL A 29 -8.88 1.19 14.79
C VAL A 29 -8.96 -0.27 15.25
N THR A 30 -8.76 -1.22 14.32
CA THR A 30 -8.85 -2.66 14.60
C THR A 30 -7.53 -3.30 15.02
N SER A 31 -6.45 -2.52 15.10
CA SER A 31 -5.09 -2.99 15.40
C SER A 31 -4.95 -3.70 16.75
N ALA A 32 -5.85 -3.40 17.68
CA ALA A 32 -5.88 -3.97 19.03
C ALA A 32 -6.51 -5.37 19.06
N GLU A 33 -7.34 -5.74 18.08
CA GLU A 33 -8.16 -6.95 18.13
C GLU A 33 -7.84 -7.96 17.02
N THR A 34 -7.44 -7.49 15.84
CA THR A 34 -7.13 -8.36 14.70
C THR A 34 -5.99 -7.76 13.89
N GLY A 35 -5.00 -8.58 13.54
CA GLY A 35 -3.84 -8.13 12.77
C GLY A 35 -4.22 -7.55 11.40
N PRO A 36 -3.38 -6.65 10.83
CA PRO A 36 -3.68 -5.89 9.62
C PRO A 36 -3.66 -6.72 8.32
N THR A 37 -3.43 -8.03 8.40
CA THR A 37 -3.20 -8.93 7.26
C THR A 37 -4.34 -8.92 6.24
N PHE A 38 -5.60 -8.90 6.71
CA PHE A 38 -6.76 -8.88 5.80
C PHE A 38 -6.85 -7.57 5.02
N GLN A 39 -6.60 -6.45 5.70
CA GLN A 39 -6.59 -5.12 5.11
C GLN A 39 -5.43 -4.97 4.11
N LEU A 40 -4.27 -5.56 4.42
CA LEU A 40 -3.13 -5.67 3.53
C LEU A 40 -3.46 -6.45 2.26
N ALA A 41 -4.12 -7.60 2.38
CA ALA A 41 -4.57 -8.37 1.23
C ALA A 41 -5.56 -7.59 0.36
N LEU A 42 -6.55 -6.91 0.95
CA LEU A 42 -7.50 -6.06 0.22
C LEU A 42 -6.80 -4.94 -0.54
N SER A 43 -5.79 -4.32 0.07
CA SER A 43 -5.01 -3.26 -0.54
C SER A 43 -4.19 -3.75 -1.74
N LEU A 44 -3.61 -4.95 -1.64
CA LEU A 44 -2.87 -5.61 -2.72
C LEU A 44 -3.80 -5.96 -3.89
N VAL A 45 -4.94 -6.59 -3.60
CA VAL A 45 -5.93 -6.97 -4.62
C VAL A 45 -6.46 -5.74 -5.35
N SER A 46 -6.78 -4.67 -4.60
CA SER A 46 -7.22 -3.39 -5.18
C SER A 46 -6.14 -2.80 -6.09
N CYS A 47 -4.87 -2.88 -5.67
CA CYS A 47 -3.76 -2.40 -6.49
C CYS A 47 -3.61 -3.17 -7.80
N ILE A 48 -3.63 -4.51 -7.73
CA ILE A 48 -3.53 -5.39 -8.91
C ILE A 48 -4.72 -5.14 -9.84
N TYR A 49 -5.93 -4.97 -9.30
CA TYR A 49 -7.12 -4.64 -10.08
C TYR A 49 -6.94 -3.33 -10.87
N PHE A 50 -6.50 -2.26 -10.20
CA PHE A 50 -6.25 -0.98 -10.84
C PHE A 50 -5.12 -1.01 -11.87
N LEU A 51 -4.06 -1.78 -11.61
CA LEU A 51 -2.98 -2.02 -12.57
C LEU A 51 -3.48 -2.83 -13.78
N ASN A 52 -4.36 -3.80 -13.55
CA ASN A 52 -4.94 -4.61 -14.62
C ASN A 52 -5.86 -3.79 -15.52
N GLU A 53 -6.66 -2.88 -14.96
CA GLU A 53 -7.45 -1.92 -15.76
C GLU A 53 -6.57 -1.05 -16.68
N LYS A 54 -5.40 -0.62 -16.22
CA LYS A 54 -4.46 0.18 -17.02
C LYS A 54 -3.72 -0.65 -18.08
N MET A 55 -3.12 -1.77 -17.68
CA MET A 55 -2.26 -2.57 -18.56
C MET A 55 -3.04 -3.51 -19.47
N LYS A 56 -4.32 -3.79 -19.17
CA LYS A 56 -5.12 -4.88 -19.77
C LYS A 56 -4.40 -6.24 -19.78
N ASN A 57 -3.48 -6.45 -18.84
CA ASN A 57 -2.62 -7.63 -18.75
C ASN A 57 -2.48 -8.04 -17.28
N LEU A 58 -3.23 -9.07 -16.88
CA LEU A 58 -3.30 -9.51 -15.49
C LEU A 58 -1.95 -10.00 -14.96
N SER A 59 -1.16 -10.70 -15.79
CA SER A 59 0.16 -11.23 -15.40
C SER A 59 1.15 -10.12 -15.08
N ARG A 60 1.23 -9.08 -15.92
CA ARG A 60 2.07 -7.91 -15.67
C ARG A 60 1.56 -7.09 -14.49
N ALA A 61 0.25 -6.87 -14.39
CA ALA A 61 -0.33 -6.15 -13.26
C ALA A 61 -0.05 -6.83 -11.92
N SER A 62 -0.16 -8.16 -11.86
CA SER A 62 0.16 -8.94 -10.66
C SER A 62 1.65 -8.90 -10.33
N MET A 63 2.53 -9.11 -11.31
CA MET A 63 3.98 -9.04 -11.10
C MET A 63 4.43 -7.67 -10.59
N THR A 64 3.86 -6.61 -11.16
CA THR A 64 4.12 -5.24 -10.73
C THR A 64 3.55 -4.95 -9.34
N GLY A 65 2.30 -5.38 -9.06
CA GLY A 65 1.69 -5.22 -7.74
C GLY A 65 2.47 -5.94 -6.64
N PHE A 66 2.93 -7.17 -6.90
CA PHE A 66 3.83 -7.90 -6.01
C PHE A 66 5.20 -7.24 -5.88
N GLY A 67 5.77 -6.73 -6.96
CA GLY A 67 7.04 -6.00 -6.92
C GLY A 67 6.96 -4.77 -6.01
N VAL A 68 5.87 -4.01 -6.13
CA VAL A 68 5.59 -2.85 -5.27
C VAL A 68 5.37 -3.29 -3.82
N PHE A 69 4.63 -4.38 -3.59
CA PHE A 69 4.41 -4.95 -2.26
C PHE A 69 5.73 -5.34 -1.59
N VAL A 70 6.60 -6.09 -2.29
CA VAL A 70 7.91 -6.49 -1.78
C VAL A 70 8.77 -5.25 -1.52
N GLY A 71 8.74 -4.26 -2.42
CA GLY A 71 9.43 -2.97 -2.20
C GLY A 71 8.96 -2.28 -0.93
N GLY A 72 7.65 -2.16 -0.73
CA GLY A 72 7.05 -1.60 0.48
C GLY A 72 7.36 -2.40 1.74
N TRP A 73 7.43 -3.73 1.64
CA TRP A 73 7.80 -4.61 2.74
C TRP A 73 9.26 -4.45 3.17
N ILE A 74 10.19 -4.36 2.21
CA ILE A 74 11.61 -4.13 2.49
C ILE A 74 11.80 -2.75 3.13
N VAL A 75 11.16 -1.72 2.59
CA VAL A 75 11.21 -0.38 3.16
C VAL A 75 10.57 -0.35 4.55
N GLY A 76 9.42 -1.00 4.75
CA GLY A 76 8.79 -1.16 6.05
C GLY A 76 9.72 -1.83 7.06
N SER A 77 10.37 -2.93 6.66
CA SER A 77 11.33 -3.66 7.51
C SER A 77 12.56 -2.83 7.89
N LEU A 78 13.01 -1.92 7.03
CA LEU A 78 14.08 -0.97 7.36
C LEU A 78 13.60 0.19 8.22
N LEU A 79 12.40 0.71 7.96
CA LEU A 79 11.89 1.93 8.59
C LEU A 79 11.39 1.66 10.02
N VAL A 80 10.75 0.51 10.24
CA VAL A 80 10.20 0.08 11.53
C VAL A 80 11.22 0.09 12.66
N PRO A 81 12.43 -0.52 12.54
CA PRO A 81 13.44 -0.49 13.59
C PRO A 81 14.15 0.87 13.74
N VAL A 82 14.01 1.78 12.77
CA VAL A 82 14.60 3.13 12.82
C VAL A 82 13.72 4.09 13.61
N ILE A 83 12.41 3.81 13.75
CA ILE A 83 11.50 4.68 14.48
C ILE A 83 11.71 4.48 15.99
N PRO A 84 12.13 5.53 16.73
CA PRO A 84 12.33 5.42 18.16
C PRO A 84 11.01 5.08 18.85
N THR A 85 11.04 4.10 19.76
CA THR A 85 9.88 3.56 20.49
C THR A 85 9.13 4.60 21.32
N PHE A 86 9.72 5.78 21.57
CA PHE A 86 9.07 6.91 22.22
C PHE A 86 8.01 7.62 21.34
N ALA A 87 8.11 7.52 20.01
CA ALA A 87 7.17 8.13 19.07
C ALA A 87 6.00 7.21 18.70
N ILE A 88 6.03 5.95 19.13
CA ILE A 88 5.04 4.93 18.76
C ILE A 88 4.06 4.77 19.92
N PRO A 89 2.74 5.00 19.71
CA PRO A 89 1.75 4.68 20.73
C PRO A 89 1.83 3.19 21.07
N PRO A 90 1.77 2.79 22.35
CA PRO A 90 1.86 1.38 22.75
C PRO A 90 0.74 0.49 22.18
N THR A 91 -0.30 1.08 21.57
CA THR A 91 -1.38 0.39 20.87
C THR A 91 -1.05 0.02 19.42
N TRP A 92 0.06 0.51 18.87
CA TRP A 92 0.45 0.28 17.47
C TRP A 92 1.44 -0.88 17.37
N SER A 93 0.97 -2.02 16.86
CA SER A 93 1.83 -3.16 16.56
C SER A 93 2.83 -2.84 15.44
N ILE A 94 4.01 -3.45 15.54
CA ILE A 94 5.06 -3.42 14.51
C ILE A 94 4.53 -3.89 13.15
N GLU A 95 3.61 -4.84 13.14
CA GLU A 95 2.93 -5.33 11.94
C GLU A 95 2.04 -4.27 11.28
N LEU A 96 1.40 -3.42 12.08
CA LEU A 96 0.57 -2.32 11.58
C LEU A 96 1.43 -1.25 10.93
N LEU A 97 2.56 -0.91 11.55
CA LEU A 97 3.47 0.09 11.03
C LEU A 97 4.06 -0.34 9.68
N SER A 98 4.49 -1.61 9.57
CA SER A 98 4.95 -2.20 8.30
C SER A 98 3.84 -2.22 7.24
N SER A 99 2.61 -2.61 7.63
CA SER A 99 1.45 -2.60 6.73
C SER A 99 1.09 -1.20 6.24
N LEU A 100 1.23 -0.18 7.09
CA LEU A 100 0.98 1.22 6.73
C LEU A 100 1.96 1.69 5.64
N VAL A 101 3.24 1.35 5.79
CA VAL A 101 4.25 1.63 4.76
C VAL A 101 3.91 0.90 3.46
N ALA A 102 3.52 -0.37 3.54
CA ALA A 102 3.10 -1.14 2.38
C ALA A 102 1.87 -0.52 1.68
N TYR A 103 0.88 0.01 2.41
CA TYR A 103 -0.26 0.73 1.81
C TYR A 103 0.17 1.95 1.00
N VAL A 104 1.11 2.74 1.54
CA VAL A 104 1.65 3.91 0.84
C VAL A 104 2.38 3.49 -0.43
N PHE A 105 3.24 2.48 -0.34
CA PHE A 105 3.97 1.96 -1.50
C PHE A 105 3.03 1.39 -2.55
N LEU A 106 2.04 0.59 -2.15
CA LEU A 106 1.01 0.07 -3.05
C LEU A 106 0.28 1.21 -3.73
N PHE A 107 -0.25 2.18 -2.97
CA PHE A 107 -0.93 3.35 -3.52
C PHE A 107 -0.07 4.10 -4.56
N LEU A 108 1.19 4.41 -4.22
CA LEU A 108 2.13 5.05 -5.15
C LEU A 108 2.34 4.17 -6.38
N GLY A 109 2.50 2.87 -6.19
CA GLY A 109 2.73 1.91 -7.25
C GLY A 109 1.59 1.84 -8.26
N CYS A 110 0.35 1.58 -7.83
CA CYS A 110 -0.78 1.52 -8.76
C CYS A 110 -1.19 2.90 -9.31
N THR A 111 -0.82 4.00 -8.64
CA THR A 111 -1.14 5.35 -9.10
C THR A 111 -0.18 5.79 -10.20
N PHE A 112 1.11 5.58 -9.99
CA PHE A 112 2.14 6.14 -10.84
C PHE A 112 2.71 5.15 -11.86
N LEU A 113 2.72 3.84 -11.60
CA LEU A 113 3.17 2.87 -12.59
C LEU A 113 2.15 2.72 -13.74
N LYS A 114 2.71 2.54 -14.94
CA LYS A 114 1.99 2.34 -16.20
C LYS A 114 1.77 0.86 -16.51
#